data_AF-A0A968NXZ1-F1
#
_entry.id   AF-A0A968NXZ1-F1
#
_cell.length_a   1.000
_cell.length_b   1.000
_cell.length_c   1.000
_cell.angle_alpha   90.00
_cell.angle_beta   90.00
_cell.angle_gamma   90.00
#
_symmetry.space_group_name_H-M   'P 1'
#
loop_
_entity.id
_entity.type
_entity.pdbx_description
1 polymer ?
#
loop_
_entity_poly.entity_id
_entity_poly.type
_entity_poly.pdbx_seq_one_letter_code
_entity_poly.pdbx_strand_id
1 'polypeptide(L)'
;MRSALDSGLGLICLTKGIMLGVLFGTIAIAFLAWDTPRLLKLPYLWGGLILGAVPIALWYAAQWQEYGLAFVDRNLVEQSFSRIWSSVESNGGPPWYYLLEVVKNGFPWVLFLPIALKLTWENRNLSWAKLAIVWGGLYFMAISLMGTKLPWYALPLYPALALAIGWQLSTLWQRGLHPGIRQKESGYSRSWVVLFGIFAIAAWAASFYFGTRPLPDFALASLLAAMALTLSVAAILVARQDPEFLAVLTWGTFVTLLLLMLSPHWIWELSETYPVKPVAALINKHTPASATIFTSYPNYRPSLNFYSDRSIEPASAQKIRRWWQRPKQPYLLLDSETLKSLNLDRAQKIGSTEGWTLITRKPA
;
A
#
# COMPACT_ATOMS: atom_id res chain seq x y z
N MET A 1 -23.79 13.01 -10.25
CA MET A 1 -22.76 13.46 -9.30
C MET A 1 -23.23 13.51 -7.84
N ARG A 2 -24.47 13.92 -7.53
CA ARG A 2 -24.96 14.08 -6.13
C ARG A 2 -25.16 12.78 -5.35
N SER A 3 -25.75 11.74 -5.93
CA SER A 3 -25.88 10.41 -5.29
C SER A 3 -24.54 9.69 -5.07
N ALA A 4 -23.48 10.11 -5.78
CA ALA A 4 -22.19 9.42 -5.73
C ALA A 4 -21.37 9.77 -4.47
N LEU A 5 -21.53 10.98 -3.92
CA LEU A 5 -20.85 11.38 -2.68
C LEU A 5 -21.38 10.56 -1.50
N ASP A 6 -22.71 10.47 -1.41
CA ASP A 6 -23.41 9.83 -0.30
C ASP A 6 -23.18 8.31 -0.30
N SER A 7 -23.30 7.67 -1.46
CA SER A 7 -22.98 6.25 -1.62
C SER A 7 -21.48 5.99 -1.42
N GLY A 8 -20.60 6.92 -1.81
CA GLY A 8 -19.16 6.81 -1.62
C GLY A 8 -18.75 6.78 -0.15
N LEU A 9 -19.28 7.69 0.67
CA LEU A 9 -19.05 7.70 2.12
C LEU A 9 -19.61 6.43 2.79
N GLY A 10 -20.78 5.99 2.34
CA GLY A 10 -21.39 4.70 2.72
C GLY A 10 -20.42 3.52 2.57
N LEU A 11 -19.86 3.39 1.37
CA LEU A 11 -18.93 2.31 1.01
C LEU A 11 -17.59 2.42 1.75
N ILE A 12 -17.09 3.62 2.02
CA ILE A 12 -15.86 3.84 2.81
C ILE A 12 -16.04 3.28 4.22
N CYS A 13 -17.16 3.59 4.90
CA CYS A 13 -17.43 3.10 6.24
C CYS A 13 -17.53 1.57 6.30
N LEU A 14 -18.13 0.95 5.27
CA LEU A 14 -18.28 -0.51 5.19
C LEU A 14 -16.95 -1.23 4.89
N THR A 15 -16.04 -0.59 4.15
CA THR A 15 -14.78 -1.21 3.72
C THR A 15 -13.63 -1.02 4.71
N LYS A 16 -13.56 0.16 5.36
CA LYS A 16 -12.42 0.54 6.22
C LYS A 16 -12.83 1.04 7.60
N GLY A 17 -14.12 1.08 7.91
CA GLY A 17 -14.64 1.49 9.21
C GLY A 17 -15.11 2.95 9.25
N ILE A 18 -15.92 3.26 10.26
CA ILE A 18 -16.62 4.55 10.40
C ILE A 18 -15.65 5.72 10.52
N MET A 19 -14.50 5.55 11.18
CA MET A 19 -13.52 6.63 11.37
C MET A 19 -13.02 7.22 10.05
N LEU A 20 -12.76 6.38 9.05
CA LEU A 20 -12.32 6.86 7.74
C LEU A 20 -13.45 7.61 7.02
N GLY A 21 -14.69 7.14 7.16
CA GLY A 21 -15.86 7.85 6.66
C GLY A 21 -16.08 9.20 7.32
N VAL A 22 -15.89 9.31 8.64
CA VAL A 22 -15.95 10.59 9.37
C VAL A 22 -14.85 11.54 8.89
N LEU A 23 -13.63 11.06 8.66
CA LEU A 23 -12.53 11.87 8.13
C LEU A 23 -12.85 12.42 6.73
N PHE A 24 -13.29 11.56 5.80
CA PHE A 24 -13.67 12.01 4.46
C PHE A 24 -14.93 12.88 4.44
N GLY A 25 -15.89 12.61 5.33
CA GLY A 25 -17.05 13.49 5.54
C GLY A 25 -16.64 14.87 6.03
N THR A 26 -15.69 14.93 6.97
CA THR A 26 -15.10 16.18 7.47
C THR A 26 -14.39 16.94 6.36
N ILE A 27 -13.60 16.25 5.53
CA ILE A 27 -12.94 16.83 4.34
C ILE A 27 -13.98 17.39 3.36
N ALA A 28 -15.05 16.64 3.08
CA ALA A 28 -16.10 17.08 2.17
C ALA A 28 -16.85 18.31 2.71
N ILE A 29 -17.20 18.32 4.00
CA ILE A 29 -17.86 19.45 4.65
C ILE A 29 -16.94 20.67 4.66
N ALA A 30 -15.66 20.52 5.02
CA ALA A 30 -14.68 21.60 5.02
C ALA A 30 -14.49 22.19 3.61
N PHE A 31 -14.45 21.34 2.58
CA PHE A 31 -14.37 21.78 1.19
C PHE A 31 -15.63 22.56 0.79
N LEU A 32 -16.83 22.04 1.06
CA LEU A 32 -18.09 22.71 0.76
C LEU A 32 -18.23 24.04 1.52
N ALA A 33 -17.79 24.10 2.78
CA ALA A 33 -17.80 25.32 3.58
C ALA A 33 -16.94 26.42 2.96
N TRP A 34 -15.78 26.07 2.40
CA TRP A 34 -14.89 27.03 1.75
C TRP A 34 -15.32 27.36 0.31
N ASP A 35 -15.72 26.36 -0.47
CA ASP A 35 -16.00 26.55 -1.90
C ASP A 35 -17.41 27.08 -2.16
N THR A 36 -18.42 26.43 -1.57
CA THR A 36 -19.84 26.65 -1.88
C THR A 36 -20.73 26.49 -0.63
N PRO A 37 -20.57 27.35 0.40
CA PRO A 37 -21.20 27.17 1.72
C PRO A 37 -22.74 27.14 1.69
N ARG A 38 -23.35 27.66 0.63
CA ARG A 38 -24.81 27.61 0.43
C ARG A 38 -25.35 26.17 0.34
N LEU A 39 -24.55 25.21 -0.14
CA LEU A 39 -24.93 23.80 -0.24
C LEU A 39 -25.16 23.17 1.13
N LEU A 40 -24.43 23.59 2.16
CA LEU A 40 -24.56 23.06 3.52
C LEU A 40 -25.91 23.39 4.17
N LYS A 41 -26.62 24.42 3.67
CA LYS A 41 -27.95 24.82 4.14
C LYS A 41 -29.08 24.03 3.49
N LEU A 42 -28.80 23.25 2.45
CA LEU A 42 -29.84 22.51 1.74
C LEU A 42 -30.17 21.22 2.49
N PRO A 43 -31.46 20.98 2.83
CA PRO A 43 -31.86 19.76 3.56
C PRO A 43 -31.56 18.49 2.76
N TYR A 44 -31.56 18.58 1.44
CA TYR A 44 -31.26 17.46 0.54
C TYR A 44 -29.84 16.91 0.69
N LEU A 45 -28.85 17.74 1.03
CA LEU A 45 -27.48 17.27 1.29
C LEU A 45 -27.46 16.32 2.50
N TRP A 46 -28.13 16.73 3.57
CA TRP A 46 -28.25 15.94 4.79
C TRP A 46 -29.13 14.71 4.59
N GLY A 47 -30.20 14.82 3.80
CA GLY A 47 -31.02 13.68 3.41
C GLY A 47 -30.21 12.62 2.64
N GLY A 48 -29.35 13.04 1.73
CA GLY A 48 -28.41 12.17 1.03
C GLY A 48 -27.45 11.45 1.97
N LEU A 49 -26.81 12.18 2.89
CA LEU A 49 -25.93 11.59 3.92
C LEU A 49 -26.66 10.57 4.80
N ILE A 50 -27.88 10.87 5.23
CA ILE A 50 -28.70 9.94 6.02
C ILE A 50 -29.00 8.68 5.21
N LEU A 51 -29.41 8.81 3.95
CA LEU A 51 -29.66 7.66 3.07
C LEU A 51 -28.39 6.82 2.86
N GLY A 52 -27.24 7.45 2.66
CA GLY A 52 -25.94 6.78 2.57
C GLY A 52 -25.51 6.09 3.87
N ALA A 53 -25.99 6.57 5.02
CA ALA A 53 -25.73 5.98 6.33
C ALA A 53 -26.59 4.75 6.64
N VAL A 54 -27.74 4.56 5.97
CA VAL A 54 -28.66 3.44 6.23
C VAL A 54 -27.98 2.07 6.09
N PRO A 55 -27.26 1.75 4.99
CA PRO A 55 -26.58 0.45 4.87
C PRO A 55 -25.53 0.21 5.96
N ILE A 56 -24.84 1.27 6.38
CA ILE A 56 -23.86 1.20 7.48
C ILE A 56 -24.59 0.86 8.77
N ALA A 57 -25.64 1.60 9.10
CA ALA A 57 -26.41 1.39 10.33
C ALA A 57 -27.00 -0.03 10.41
N LEU A 58 -27.56 -0.53 9.30
CA LEU A 58 -28.11 -1.89 9.22
C LEU A 58 -27.02 -2.96 9.45
N TRP A 59 -25.85 -2.80 8.85
CA TRP A 59 -24.74 -3.75 9.03
C TRP A 59 -24.19 -3.72 10.46
N TYR A 60 -23.95 -2.53 11.03
CA TYR A 60 -23.49 -2.41 12.42
C TYR A 60 -24.53 -2.94 13.42
N ALA A 61 -25.83 -2.73 13.16
CA ALA A 61 -26.91 -3.28 13.98
C ALA A 61 -26.93 -4.82 13.95
N ALA A 62 -26.78 -5.42 12.76
CA ALA A 62 -26.70 -6.88 12.61
C ALA A 62 -25.48 -7.47 13.34
N GLN A 63 -24.30 -6.84 13.20
CA GLN A 63 -23.08 -7.27 13.90
C GLN A 63 -23.22 -7.15 15.42
N TRP A 64 -23.84 -6.07 15.90
CA TRP A 64 -24.13 -5.89 17.32
C TRP A 64 -25.11 -6.93 17.84
N GLN A 65 -26.14 -7.28 17.07
CA GLN A 65 -27.12 -8.30 17.46
C GLN A 65 -26.47 -9.69 17.61
N GLU A 66 -25.53 -10.04 16.73
CA GLU A 66 -24.85 -11.34 16.75
C GLU A 66 -23.74 -11.42 17.81
N TYR A 67 -22.91 -10.39 17.92
CA TYR A 67 -21.66 -10.44 18.70
C TYR A 67 -21.64 -9.53 19.93
N GLY A 68 -22.65 -8.66 20.09
CA GLY A 68 -22.78 -7.75 21.23
C GLY A 68 -21.58 -6.84 21.44
N LEU A 69 -21.23 -6.63 22.72
CA LEU A 69 -20.14 -5.76 23.15
C LEU A 69 -18.77 -6.14 22.58
N ALA A 70 -18.53 -7.44 22.36
CA ALA A 70 -17.25 -7.92 21.83
C ALA A 70 -16.94 -7.37 20.43
N PHE A 71 -17.97 -7.11 19.61
CA PHE A 71 -17.80 -6.47 18.31
C PHE A 71 -17.41 -4.99 18.44
N VAL A 72 -18.05 -4.24 19.34
CA VAL A 72 -17.73 -2.81 19.52
C VAL A 72 -16.33 -2.62 20.08
N ASP A 73 -15.96 -3.41 21.09
CA ASP A 73 -14.63 -3.34 21.69
C ASP A 73 -13.55 -3.63 20.64
N ARG A 74 -13.71 -4.70 19.84
CA ARG A 74 -12.73 -5.01 18.80
C ARG A 74 -12.75 -4.03 17.63
N ASN A 75 -13.91 -3.73 17.06
CA ASN A 75 -13.98 -2.98 15.80
C ASN A 75 -13.80 -1.46 16.00
N LEU A 76 -14.46 -0.89 17.00
CA LEU A 76 -14.42 0.56 17.23
C LEU A 76 -13.25 0.95 18.15
N VAL A 77 -13.00 0.22 19.23
CA VAL A 77 -11.96 0.59 20.19
C VAL A 77 -10.59 0.11 19.73
N GLU A 78 -10.40 -1.21 19.58
CA GLU A 78 -9.08 -1.78 19.25
C GLU A 78 -8.66 -1.45 17.81
N GLN A 79 -9.51 -1.68 16.82
CA GLN A 79 -9.12 -1.52 15.41
C GLN A 79 -9.15 -0.07 14.93
N SER A 80 -9.97 0.81 15.52
CA SER A 80 -10.14 2.19 15.03
C SER A 80 -9.58 3.24 15.98
N PHE A 81 -10.07 3.31 17.22
CA PHE A 81 -9.70 4.36 18.17
C PHE A 81 -8.27 4.21 18.69
N SER A 82 -7.86 2.99 19.03
CA SER A 82 -6.52 2.74 19.57
C SER A 82 -5.43 3.09 18.56
N ARG A 83 -5.64 2.80 17.27
CA ARG A 83 -4.68 3.12 16.21
C ARG A 83 -4.41 4.62 16.03
N ILE A 84 -5.38 5.47 16.40
CA ILE A 84 -5.24 6.93 16.36
C ILE A 84 -4.29 7.40 17.46
N TRP A 85 -4.45 6.89 18.69
CA TRP A 85 -3.76 7.41 19.87
C TRP A 85 -2.49 6.64 20.25
N SER A 86 -2.44 5.33 19.98
CA SER A 86 -1.31 4.47 20.29
C SER A 86 -0.76 3.78 19.03
N SER A 87 0.54 3.49 19.05
CA SER A 87 1.17 2.65 18.04
C SER A 87 0.74 1.20 18.29
N VAL A 88 -0.07 0.66 17.41
CA VAL A 88 -0.45 -0.75 17.41
C VAL A 88 0.59 -1.53 16.59
N GLU A 89 0.92 -2.75 17.02
CA GLU A 89 1.86 -3.66 16.31
C GLU A 89 3.28 -3.10 16.10
N SER A 90 3.79 -2.24 16.99
CA SER A 90 5.13 -1.61 16.88
C SER A 90 5.33 -0.72 15.65
N ASN A 91 4.26 -0.35 14.95
CA ASN A 91 4.29 0.49 13.76
C ASN A 91 4.33 2.00 14.10
N GLY A 92 5.09 2.39 15.13
CA GLY A 92 5.31 3.79 15.47
C GLY A 92 6.25 4.45 14.47
N GLY A 93 6.02 5.73 14.18
CA GLY A 93 6.92 6.49 13.30
C GLY A 93 6.83 8.00 13.52
N PRO A 94 7.80 8.78 13.02
CA PRO A 94 7.84 10.21 13.23
C PRO A 94 6.73 10.95 12.43
N PRO A 95 6.37 12.19 12.80
CA PRO A 95 5.32 12.96 12.09
C PRO A 95 5.59 13.17 10.59
N TRP A 96 6.85 13.18 10.16
CA TRP A 96 7.27 13.31 8.76
C TRP A 96 7.33 11.98 7.99
N TYR A 97 6.91 10.87 8.59
CA TYR A 97 6.89 9.55 7.95
C TYR A 97 6.19 9.58 6.58
N TYR A 98 4.99 10.17 6.51
CA TYR A 98 4.23 10.22 5.26
C TYR A 98 4.81 11.18 4.22
N LEU A 99 5.62 12.16 4.63
CA LEU A 99 6.39 12.96 3.67
C LEU A 99 7.39 12.08 2.93
N LEU A 100 8.07 11.18 3.63
CA LEU A 100 9.01 10.22 3.03
C LEU A 100 8.27 9.21 2.13
N GLU A 101 7.11 8.71 2.55
CA GLU A 101 6.32 7.79 1.72
C GLU A 101 5.83 8.47 0.42
N VAL A 102 5.45 9.75 0.47
CA VAL A 102 5.09 10.52 -0.74
C VAL A 102 6.30 10.70 -1.66
N VAL A 103 7.49 10.99 -1.12
CA VAL A 103 8.73 11.11 -1.92
C VAL A 103 9.11 9.76 -2.54
N LYS A 104 9.06 8.69 -1.76
CA LYS A 104 9.45 7.34 -2.17
C LYS A 104 8.53 6.79 -3.27
N ASN A 105 7.22 6.81 -3.03
CA ASN A 105 6.27 6.14 -3.93
C ASN A 105 5.66 7.09 -4.97
N GLY A 106 5.87 8.40 -4.85
CA GLY A 106 5.38 9.41 -5.80
C GLY A 106 6.30 9.62 -7.01
N PHE A 107 7.47 8.99 -7.07
CA PHE A 107 8.39 9.11 -8.21
C PHE A 107 7.76 8.52 -9.50
N PRO A 108 7.95 9.15 -10.67
CA PRO A 108 8.69 10.39 -10.93
C PRO A 108 7.87 11.67 -10.73
N TRP A 109 6.56 11.55 -10.48
CA TRP A 109 5.63 12.67 -10.42
C TRP A 109 5.87 13.65 -9.26
N VAL A 110 6.46 13.17 -8.17
CA VAL A 110 6.80 14.00 -7.01
C VAL A 110 7.76 15.15 -7.35
N LEU A 111 8.52 15.03 -8.44
CA LEU A 111 9.41 16.10 -8.92
C LEU A 111 8.65 17.36 -9.38
N PHE A 112 7.37 17.23 -9.72
CA PHE A 112 6.48 18.35 -10.04
C PHE A 112 5.82 18.96 -8.80
N LEU A 113 5.80 18.23 -7.69
CA LEU A 113 5.02 18.59 -6.50
C LEU A 113 5.34 19.99 -5.93
N PRO A 114 6.62 20.44 -5.82
CA PRO A 114 6.90 21.76 -5.25
C PRO A 114 6.24 22.92 -6.03
N ILE A 115 6.27 22.85 -7.36
CA ILE A 115 5.66 23.88 -8.21
C ILE A 115 4.15 23.70 -8.25
N ALA A 116 3.65 22.46 -8.27
CA ALA A 116 2.22 22.17 -8.19
C ALA A 116 1.59 22.74 -6.90
N LEU A 117 2.27 22.61 -5.75
CA LEU A 117 1.80 23.18 -4.48
C LEU A 117 1.76 24.71 -4.51
N LYS A 118 2.80 25.35 -5.06
CA LYS A 118 2.81 26.81 -5.26
C LYS A 118 1.63 27.25 -6.13
N LEU A 119 1.44 26.62 -7.29
CA LEU A 119 0.35 26.93 -8.21
C LEU A 119 -1.03 26.71 -7.56
N THR A 120 -1.17 25.63 -6.79
CA THR A 120 -2.40 25.33 -6.05
C THR A 120 -2.71 26.45 -5.04
N TRP A 121 -1.70 26.94 -4.32
CA TRP A 121 -1.87 28.03 -3.36
C TRP A 121 -2.21 29.37 -4.01
N GLU A 122 -1.56 29.69 -5.14
CA GLU A 122 -1.85 30.89 -5.94
C GLU A 122 -3.27 30.87 -6.51
N ASN A 123 -3.77 29.67 -6.86
CA ASN A 123 -5.09 29.47 -7.45
C ASN A 123 -6.16 29.05 -6.42
N ARG A 124 -5.96 29.29 -5.12
CA ARG A 124 -6.89 28.92 -4.02
C ARG A 124 -8.31 29.49 -4.13
N ASN A 125 -8.56 30.38 -5.10
CA ASN A 125 -9.89 30.87 -5.43
C ASN A 125 -10.70 29.87 -6.29
N LEU A 126 -10.03 28.96 -7.01
CA LEU A 126 -10.62 27.95 -7.87
C LEU A 126 -10.99 26.69 -7.07
N SER A 127 -12.11 26.06 -7.42
CA SER A 127 -12.64 24.90 -6.68
C SER A 127 -11.69 23.70 -6.67
N TRP A 128 -10.99 23.42 -7.78
CA TRP A 128 -10.01 22.32 -7.83
C TRP A 128 -8.87 22.52 -6.82
N ALA A 129 -8.41 23.75 -6.66
CA ALA A 129 -7.31 24.09 -5.77
C ALA A 129 -7.75 24.00 -4.30
N LYS A 130 -8.95 24.52 -3.98
CA LYS A 130 -9.55 24.35 -2.65
C LYS A 130 -9.70 22.87 -2.31
N LEU A 131 -10.18 22.04 -3.25
CA LEU A 131 -10.31 20.61 -3.03
C LEU A 131 -8.95 19.96 -2.76
N ALA A 132 -7.93 20.26 -3.56
CA ALA A 132 -6.58 19.74 -3.38
C ALA A 132 -5.97 20.16 -2.02
N ILE A 133 -6.16 21.41 -1.60
CA ILE A 133 -5.67 21.94 -0.32
C ILE A 133 -6.40 21.28 0.85
N VAL A 134 -7.72 21.26 0.83
CA VAL A 134 -8.53 20.73 1.94
C VAL A 134 -8.35 19.22 2.07
N TRP A 135 -8.49 18.48 0.97
CA TRP A 135 -8.30 17.03 0.99
C TRP A 135 -6.85 16.68 1.30
N GLY A 136 -5.90 17.21 0.53
CA GLY A 136 -4.48 16.92 0.71
C GLY A 136 -4.00 17.29 2.10
N GLY A 137 -4.31 18.51 2.55
CA GLY A 137 -3.87 19.05 3.84
C GLY A 137 -4.51 18.33 5.03
N LEU A 138 -5.84 18.22 5.08
CA LEU A 138 -6.52 17.59 6.22
C LEU A 138 -6.22 16.09 6.29
N TYR A 139 -6.22 15.38 5.16
CA TYR A 139 -5.92 13.96 5.16
C TYR A 139 -4.46 13.69 5.53
N PHE A 140 -3.50 14.43 4.95
CA PHE A 140 -2.08 14.30 5.30
C PHE A 140 -1.84 14.59 6.77
N MET A 141 -2.43 15.65 7.31
CA MET A 141 -2.34 15.99 8.73
C MET A 141 -2.92 14.87 9.60
N ALA A 142 -4.10 14.36 9.26
CA ALA A 142 -4.73 13.28 10.02
C ALA A 142 -3.83 12.05 10.10
N ILE A 143 -3.32 11.54 8.97
CA ILE A 143 -2.46 10.35 8.97
C ILE A 143 -1.11 10.61 9.66
N SER A 144 -0.52 11.81 9.53
CA SER A 144 0.73 12.17 10.20
C SER A 144 0.61 12.21 11.73
N LEU A 145 -0.56 12.59 12.24
CA LEU A 145 -0.86 12.64 13.67
C LEU A 145 -1.25 11.27 14.25
N MET A 146 -1.62 10.28 13.43
CA MET A 146 -1.93 8.94 13.92
C MET A 146 -0.69 8.26 14.55
N GLY A 147 -0.92 7.59 15.69
CA GLY A 147 0.10 6.82 16.39
C GLY A 147 0.61 5.65 15.57
N THR A 148 -0.29 4.91 14.91
CA THR A 148 0.06 3.80 14.02
C THR A 148 0.33 4.30 12.61
N LYS A 149 1.51 3.98 12.05
CA LYS A 149 1.93 4.40 10.71
C LYS A 149 2.17 3.21 9.80
N LEU A 150 1.34 3.09 8.78
CA LEU A 150 1.43 2.06 7.75
C LEU A 150 1.61 2.72 6.37
N PRO A 151 2.45 2.16 5.48
CA PRO A 151 2.74 2.76 4.17
C PRO A 151 1.47 3.02 3.33
N TRP A 152 0.53 2.09 3.35
CA TRP A 152 -0.70 2.18 2.55
C TRP A 152 -1.70 3.23 3.03
N TYR A 153 -1.52 3.84 4.21
CA TYR A 153 -2.35 4.99 4.62
C TYR A 153 -2.10 6.23 3.76
N ALA A 154 -0.97 6.29 3.04
CA ALA A 154 -0.72 7.33 2.04
C ALA A 154 -1.59 7.19 0.78
N LEU A 155 -2.16 6.01 0.49
CA LEU A 155 -2.88 5.76 -0.76
C LEU A 155 -3.99 6.79 -1.07
N PRO A 156 -4.86 7.14 -0.09
CA PRO A 156 -5.92 8.11 -0.35
C PRO A 156 -5.46 9.57 -0.43
N LEU A 157 -4.16 9.85 -0.21
CA LEU A 157 -3.57 11.17 -0.41
C LEU A 157 -3.21 11.42 -1.89
N TYR A 158 -2.80 10.38 -2.62
CA TYR A 158 -2.32 10.52 -4.00
C TYR A 158 -3.32 11.18 -4.96
N PRO A 159 -4.65 10.94 -4.89
CA PRO A 159 -5.57 11.64 -5.78
C PRO A 159 -5.56 13.18 -5.59
N ALA A 160 -5.41 13.67 -4.36
CA ALA A 160 -5.29 15.12 -4.10
C ALA A 160 -3.98 15.68 -4.68
N LEU A 161 -2.88 14.95 -4.52
CA LEU A 161 -1.58 15.31 -5.11
C LEU A 161 -1.63 15.27 -6.64
N ALA A 162 -2.28 14.25 -7.20
CA ALA A 162 -2.47 14.09 -8.64
C ALA A 162 -3.35 15.20 -9.22
N LEU A 163 -4.36 15.70 -8.49
CA LEU A 163 -5.14 16.86 -8.90
C LEU A 163 -4.28 18.12 -9.00
N ALA A 164 -3.44 18.37 -7.99
CA ALA A 164 -2.52 19.51 -7.97
C ALA A 164 -1.47 19.45 -9.09
N ILE A 165 -0.81 18.28 -9.24
CA ILE A 165 0.19 18.05 -10.29
C ILE A 165 -0.48 18.06 -11.67
N GLY A 166 -1.63 17.41 -11.82
CA GLY A 166 -2.38 17.31 -13.07
C GLY A 166 -2.79 18.67 -13.64
N TRP A 167 -3.23 19.61 -12.77
CA TRP A 167 -3.49 20.99 -13.20
C TRP A 167 -2.25 21.62 -13.84
N GLN A 168 -1.11 21.53 -13.16
CA GLN A 168 0.16 22.04 -13.68
C GLN A 168 0.52 21.41 -15.02
N LEU A 169 0.50 20.07 -15.11
CA LEU A 169 0.91 19.36 -16.32
C LEU A 169 -0.05 19.61 -17.49
N SER A 170 -1.36 19.71 -17.22
CA SER A 170 -2.36 20.05 -18.24
C SER A 170 -2.12 21.44 -18.84
N THR A 171 -1.70 22.40 -18.00
CA THR A 171 -1.35 23.76 -18.44
C THR A 171 -0.11 23.73 -19.34
N LEU A 172 0.89 22.90 -19.04
CA LEU A 172 2.09 22.73 -19.88
C LEU A 172 1.75 22.09 -21.22
N TRP A 173 0.93 21.03 -21.20
CA TRP A 173 0.50 20.33 -22.40
C TRP A 173 -0.23 21.28 -23.36
N GLN A 174 -1.22 22.03 -22.86
CA GLN A 174 -1.98 22.98 -23.67
C GLN A 174 -1.11 24.10 -24.25
N ARG A 175 -0.11 24.57 -23.50
CA ARG A 175 0.85 25.58 -23.98
C ARG A 175 1.78 25.03 -25.06
N GLY A 176 2.26 23.80 -24.89
CA GLY A 176 3.15 23.14 -25.85
C GLY A 176 2.49 22.88 -27.22
N LEU A 177 1.16 22.69 -27.25
CA LEU A 177 0.39 22.55 -28.48
C LEU A 177 0.25 23.86 -29.30
N HIS A 178 0.55 25.02 -28.70
CA HIS A 178 0.44 26.33 -29.36
C HIS A 178 1.75 27.14 -29.29
N PRO A 179 2.83 26.68 -29.95
CA PRO A 179 4.19 27.23 -29.80
C PRO A 179 4.40 28.66 -30.35
N GLY A 180 3.41 29.22 -31.08
CA GLY A 180 3.50 30.55 -31.71
C GLY A 180 3.00 31.73 -30.86
N ILE A 181 2.35 31.48 -29.72
CA ILE A 181 1.87 32.56 -28.83
C ILE A 181 2.99 32.92 -27.87
N ARG A 182 3.54 34.14 -27.99
CA ARG A 182 4.64 34.67 -27.18
C ARG A 182 4.20 34.87 -25.72
N GLN A 183 4.07 33.78 -24.97
CA GLN A 183 3.87 33.82 -23.52
C GLN A 183 5.23 34.03 -22.84
N LYS A 184 5.29 35.09 -22.03
CA LYS A 184 6.52 35.70 -21.50
C LYS A 184 7.28 34.85 -20.47
N GLU A 185 6.72 33.72 -20.04
CA GLU A 185 7.34 32.81 -19.06
C GLU A 185 7.15 31.35 -19.50
N SER A 186 8.24 30.65 -19.81
CA SER A 186 8.19 29.22 -20.09
C SER A 186 7.74 28.49 -18.83
N GLY A 187 6.58 27.84 -18.85
CA GLY A 187 6.10 27.05 -17.70
C GLY A 187 7.02 25.86 -17.33
N TYR A 188 8.01 25.58 -18.18
CA TYR A 188 9.04 24.57 -17.97
C TYR A 188 10.11 25.06 -16.99
N SER A 189 10.31 24.31 -15.89
CA SER A 189 11.37 24.59 -14.92
C SER A 189 12.69 23.93 -15.32
N ARG A 190 13.81 24.67 -15.27
CA ARG A 190 15.16 24.12 -15.45
C ARG A 190 15.51 23.05 -14.40
N SER A 191 14.89 23.12 -13.22
CA SER A 191 15.10 22.11 -12.18
C SER A 191 14.68 20.71 -12.62
N TRP A 192 13.65 20.58 -13.47
CA TRP A 192 13.22 19.27 -13.97
C TRP A 192 14.24 18.62 -14.90
N VAL A 193 14.87 19.40 -15.77
CA VAL A 193 15.95 18.90 -16.64
C VAL A 193 17.10 18.36 -15.80
N VAL A 194 17.50 19.12 -14.78
CA VAL A 194 18.59 18.71 -13.86
C VAL A 194 18.20 17.46 -13.07
N LEU A 195 17.01 17.43 -12.49
CA LEU A 195 16.54 16.29 -11.68
C LEU A 195 16.40 15.02 -12.53
N PHE A 196 15.74 15.10 -13.70
CA PHE A 196 15.64 13.97 -14.62
C PHE A 196 17.01 13.52 -15.12
N GLY A 197 17.92 14.45 -15.42
CA GLY A 197 19.29 14.13 -15.80
C GLY A 197 20.06 13.38 -14.71
N ILE A 198 20.00 13.83 -13.46
CA ILE A 198 20.65 13.17 -12.32
C ILE A 198 20.09 11.76 -12.13
N PHE A 199 18.76 11.61 -12.09
CA PHE A 199 18.15 10.29 -11.91
C PHE A 199 18.39 9.36 -13.11
N ALA A 200 18.44 9.88 -14.32
CA ALA A 200 18.79 9.11 -15.51
C ALA A 200 20.23 8.58 -15.43
N ILE A 201 21.20 9.43 -15.05
CA ILE A 201 22.59 9.01 -14.88
C ILE A 201 22.71 7.94 -13.79
N ALA A 202 22.04 8.15 -12.65
CA ALA A 202 22.03 7.17 -11.56
C ALA A 202 21.42 5.83 -12.01
N ALA A 203 20.30 5.87 -12.75
CA ALA A 203 19.65 4.67 -13.28
C ALA A 203 20.49 3.95 -14.33
N TRP A 204 21.20 4.68 -15.22
CA TRP A 204 22.16 4.09 -16.16
C TRP A 204 23.33 3.43 -15.43
N ALA A 205 23.92 4.11 -14.44
CA ALA A 205 25.01 3.56 -13.65
C ALA A 205 24.58 2.29 -12.90
N ALA A 206 23.39 2.30 -12.30
CA ALA A 206 22.82 1.14 -11.62
C ALA A 206 22.52 -0.01 -12.60
N SER A 207 21.92 0.30 -13.75
CA SER A 207 21.67 -0.68 -14.82
C SER A 207 22.96 -1.36 -15.28
N PHE A 208 24.03 -0.59 -15.49
CA PHE A 208 25.32 -1.11 -15.88
C PHE A 208 25.90 -2.01 -14.78
N TYR A 209 25.92 -1.52 -13.54
CA TYR A 209 26.41 -2.27 -12.38
C TYR A 209 25.72 -3.63 -12.20
N PHE A 210 24.38 -3.67 -12.24
CA PHE A 210 23.63 -4.92 -12.09
C PHE A 210 23.72 -5.84 -13.32
N GLY A 211 23.99 -5.29 -14.50
CA GLY A 211 24.17 -6.04 -15.74
C GLY A 211 25.58 -6.64 -15.91
N THR A 212 26.62 -6.05 -15.31
CA THR A 212 28.02 -6.48 -15.48
C THR A 212 28.64 -7.14 -14.25
N ARG A 213 27.92 -7.22 -13.12
CA ARG A 213 28.41 -7.93 -11.93
C ARG A 213 28.58 -9.43 -12.19
N PRO A 214 29.40 -10.16 -11.41
CA PRO A 214 29.69 -11.59 -11.64
C PRO A 214 28.45 -12.51 -11.70
N LEU A 215 27.39 -12.15 -10.98
CA LEU A 215 26.07 -12.80 -11.04
C LEU A 215 25.03 -11.78 -11.54
N PRO A 216 24.95 -11.54 -12.86
CA PRO A 216 24.15 -10.45 -13.41
C PRO A 216 22.65 -10.62 -13.12
N ASP A 217 21.98 -9.52 -12.82
CA ASP A 217 20.53 -9.45 -12.67
C ASP A 217 19.93 -8.72 -13.86
N PHE A 218 19.68 -9.45 -14.95
CA PHE A 218 19.18 -8.86 -16.18
C PHE A 218 17.77 -8.28 -16.03
N ALA A 219 16.94 -8.81 -15.12
CA ALA A 219 15.62 -8.28 -14.84
C ALA A 219 15.72 -6.89 -14.19
N LEU A 220 16.57 -6.75 -13.16
CA LEU A 220 16.80 -5.46 -12.52
C LEU A 220 17.52 -4.48 -13.43
N ALA A 221 18.52 -4.95 -14.19
CA ALA A 221 19.25 -4.11 -15.14
C ALA A 221 18.33 -3.58 -16.25
N SER A 222 17.48 -4.41 -16.85
CA SER A 222 16.53 -3.97 -17.89
C SER A 222 15.47 -3.00 -17.36
N LEU A 223 14.97 -3.22 -16.15
CA LEU A 223 14.08 -2.29 -15.45
C LEU A 223 14.73 -0.91 -15.29
N LEU A 224 15.96 -0.89 -14.78
CA LEU A 224 16.72 0.35 -14.55
C LEU A 224 17.07 1.04 -15.88
N ALA A 225 17.42 0.29 -16.92
CA ALA A 225 17.65 0.82 -18.26
C ALA A 225 16.40 1.48 -18.85
N ALA A 226 15.22 0.84 -18.70
CA ALA A 226 13.95 1.40 -19.17
C ALA A 226 13.62 2.72 -18.45
N MET A 227 13.83 2.77 -17.13
CA MET A 227 13.69 4.00 -16.34
C MET A 227 14.71 5.06 -16.78
N ALA A 228 15.97 4.68 -16.96
CA ALA A 228 17.04 5.58 -17.37
C ALA A 228 16.76 6.22 -18.74
N LEU A 229 16.34 5.41 -19.73
CA LEU A 229 15.94 5.89 -21.05
C LEU A 229 14.76 6.85 -20.96
N THR A 230 13.72 6.48 -20.20
CA THR A 230 12.53 7.32 -19.98
C THR A 230 12.93 8.70 -19.44
N LEU A 231 13.75 8.74 -18.39
CA LEU A 231 14.20 9.97 -17.76
C LEU A 231 15.15 10.78 -18.66
N SER A 232 16.04 10.13 -19.41
CA SER A 232 16.91 10.80 -20.39
C SER A 232 16.10 11.49 -21.49
N VAL A 233 15.14 10.78 -22.10
CA VAL A 233 14.28 11.34 -23.15
C VAL A 233 13.39 12.44 -22.59
N ALA A 234 12.80 12.24 -21.41
CA ALA A 234 12.01 13.28 -20.73
C ALA A 234 12.85 14.54 -20.44
N ALA A 235 14.09 14.40 -19.98
CA ALA A 235 14.99 15.53 -19.73
C ALA A 235 15.27 16.33 -21.03
N ILE A 236 15.52 15.64 -22.14
CA ILE A 236 15.75 16.27 -23.45
C ILE A 236 14.50 17.00 -23.94
N LEU A 237 13.32 16.38 -23.85
CA LEU A 237 12.07 16.99 -24.30
C LEU A 237 11.68 18.19 -23.44
N VAL A 238 11.84 18.11 -22.12
CA VAL A 238 11.65 19.26 -21.21
C VAL A 238 12.63 20.39 -21.55
N ALA A 239 13.90 20.08 -21.85
CA ALA A 239 14.87 21.09 -22.28
C ALA A 239 14.51 21.76 -23.61
N ARG A 240 13.83 21.03 -24.50
CA ARG A 240 13.27 21.53 -25.77
C ARG A 240 11.89 22.18 -25.62
N GLN A 241 11.32 22.20 -24.41
CA GLN A 241 9.96 22.69 -24.13
C GLN A 241 8.88 21.95 -24.92
N ASP A 242 9.13 20.68 -25.25
CA ASP A 242 8.25 19.83 -26.02
C ASP A 242 7.29 19.09 -25.07
N PRO A 243 5.95 19.26 -25.22
CA PRO A 243 4.97 18.64 -24.32
C PRO A 243 4.98 17.11 -24.36
N GLU A 244 5.52 16.48 -25.41
CA GLU A 244 5.61 15.03 -25.57
C GLU A 244 6.38 14.34 -24.41
N PHE A 245 7.16 15.10 -23.63
CA PHE A 245 7.76 14.58 -22.40
C PHE A 245 6.74 13.95 -21.45
N LEU A 246 5.49 14.44 -21.42
CA LEU A 246 4.43 13.86 -20.60
C LEU A 246 4.03 12.46 -21.07
N ALA A 247 3.91 12.27 -22.38
CA ALA A 247 3.59 10.97 -22.97
C ALA A 247 4.73 9.98 -22.71
N VAL A 248 5.98 10.41 -22.96
CA VAL A 248 7.17 9.60 -22.68
C VAL A 248 7.26 9.23 -21.20
N LEU A 249 7.08 10.18 -20.29
CA LEU A 249 7.19 9.92 -18.86
C LEU A 249 6.08 8.97 -18.38
N THR A 250 4.85 9.14 -18.88
CA THR A 250 3.70 8.28 -18.52
C THR A 250 3.91 6.86 -18.99
N TRP A 251 4.14 6.67 -20.29
CA TRP A 251 4.31 5.33 -20.87
C TRP A 251 5.60 4.66 -20.42
N GLY A 252 6.69 5.43 -20.31
CA GLY A 252 7.95 4.91 -19.80
C GLY A 252 7.85 4.43 -18.35
N THR A 253 7.19 5.20 -17.47
CA THR A 253 6.92 4.76 -16.09
C THR A 253 6.04 3.50 -16.07
N PHE A 254 5.01 3.44 -16.92
CA PHE A 254 4.15 2.26 -17.03
C PHE A 254 4.94 1.01 -17.47
N VAL A 255 5.82 1.15 -18.47
CA VAL A 255 6.71 0.07 -18.92
C VAL A 255 7.66 -0.35 -17.81
N THR A 256 8.28 0.58 -17.07
CA THR A 256 9.14 0.23 -15.93
C THR A 256 8.36 -0.53 -14.84
N LEU A 257 7.14 -0.09 -14.51
CA LEU A 257 6.29 -0.79 -13.54
C LEU A 257 5.87 -2.18 -14.04
N LEU A 258 5.57 -2.32 -15.34
CA LEU A 258 5.27 -3.61 -15.93
C LEU A 258 6.48 -4.55 -15.82
N LEU A 259 7.69 -4.08 -16.14
CA LEU A 259 8.93 -4.85 -15.98
C LEU A 259 9.16 -5.23 -14.51
N LEU A 260 8.86 -4.34 -13.56
CA LEU A 260 8.91 -4.64 -12.13
C LEU A 260 7.97 -5.79 -11.77
N MET A 261 6.71 -5.75 -12.23
CA MET A 261 5.71 -6.78 -11.93
C MET A 261 6.01 -8.12 -12.62
N LEU A 262 6.71 -8.11 -13.76
CA LEU A 262 7.19 -9.31 -14.44
C LEU A 262 8.47 -9.88 -13.80
N SER A 263 9.19 -9.08 -13.02
CA SER A 263 10.41 -9.50 -12.33
C SER A 263 10.11 -10.19 -10.99
N PRO A 264 11.06 -10.94 -10.39
CA PRO A 264 10.89 -11.48 -9.04
C PRO A 264 11.00 -10.40 -7.94
N HIS A 265 11.43 -9.18 -8.28
CA HIS A 265 11.81 -8.13 -7.31
C HIS A 265 10.64 -7.47 -6.59
N TRP A 266 9.41 -7.64 -7.07
CA TRP A 266 8.23 -7.14 -6.35
C TRP A 266 7.81 -8.07 -5.20
N ILE A 267 8.23 -9.34 -5.20
CA ILE A 267 7.85 -10.34 -4.20
C ILE A 267 8.83 -10.31 -3.03
N TRP A 268 8.77 -9.25 -2.23
CA TRP A 268 9.62 -9.08 -1.05
C TRP A 268 9.51 -10.26 -0.07
N GLU A 269 8.33 -10.90 0.06
CA GLU A 269 8.11 -12.04 0.96
C GLU A 269 9.06 -13.21 0.67
N LEU A 270 9.43 -13.44 -0.60
CA LEU A 270 10.34 -14.52 -0.98
C LEU A 270 11.80 -14.23 -0.64
N SER A 271 12.17 -12.95 -0.49
CA SER A 271 13.50 -12.58 -0.01
C SER A 271 13.64 -12.71 1.51
N GLU A 272 12.53 -12.68 2.25
CA GLU A 272 12.52 -12.77 3.71
C GLU A 272 12.11 -14.16 4.22
N THR A 273 11.40 -14.96 3.40
CA THR A 273 10.80 -16.23 3.84
C THR A 273 10.68 -17.25 2.70
N TYR A 274 10.67 -18.53 3.06
CA TYR A 274 10.47 -19.67 2.15
C TYR A 274 9.14 -19.61 1.37
N PRO A 275 9.05 -20.20 0.16
CA PRO A 275 7.82 -20.17 -0.63
C PRO A 275 6.69 -20.99 0.00
N VAL A 276 5.47 -20.43 0.00
CA VAL A 276 4.29 -21.05 0.65
C VAL A 276 3.86 -22.34 -0.05
N LYS A 277 3.74 -22.30 -1.38
CA LYS A 277 3.03 -23.33 -2.15
C LYS A 277 3.64 -24.73 -2.01
N PRO A 278 4.98 -24.93 -2.08
CA PRO A 278 5.58 -26.25 -1.88
C PRO A 278 5.31 -26.82 -0.49
N VAL A 279 5.44 -25.98 0.55
CA VAL A 279 5.21 -26.38 1.94
C VAL A 279 3.72 -26.69 2.19
N ALA A 280 2.82 -25.87 1.65
CA ALA A 280 1.39 -26.10 1.73
C ALA A 280 0.97 -27.42 1.04
N ALA A 281 1.52 -27.72 -0.13
CA ALA A 281 1.25 -28.97 -0.84
C ALA A 281 1.75 -30.20 -0.06
N LEU A 282 2.93 -30.10 0.57
CA LEU A 282 3.46 -31.14 1.46
C LEU A 282 2.50 -31.41 2.63
N ILE A 283 1.98 -30.34 3.25
CA ILE A 283 1.04 -30.42 4.37
C ILE A 283 -0.28 -31.04 3.92
N ASN A 284 -0.89 -30.52 2.86
CA ASN A 284 -2.20 -30.96 2.40
C ASN A 284 -2.19 -32.45 2.03
N LYS A 285 -1.14 -32.91 1.35
CA LYS A 285 -1.00 -34.32 0.92
C LYS A 285 -0.90 -35.32 2.08
N HIS A 286 -0.42 -34.92 3.26
CA HIS A 286 -0.08 -35.87 4.32
C HIS A 286 -0.72 -35.58 5.69
N THR A 287 -1.66 -34.63 5.75
CA THR A 287 -2.37 -34.29 7.00
C THR A 287 -3.88 -34.32 6.79
N PRO A 288 -4.66 -34.81 7.77
CA PRO A 288 -6.13 -34.75 7.74
C PRO A 288 -6.66 -33.31 7.75
N ALA A 289 -7.85 -33.07 7.19
CA ALA A 289 -8.49 -31.75 7.11
C ALA A 289 -8.63 -31.01 8.44
N SER A 290 -8.89 -31.73 9.53
CA SER A 290 -9.04 -31.18 10.87
C SER A 290 -7.73 -31.07 11.66
N ALA A 291 -6.57 -31.29 11.03
CA ALA A 291 -5.30 -31.28 11.74
C ALA A 291 -4.84 -29.86 12.08
N THR A 292 -4.60 -29.60 13.35
CA THR A 292 -3.82 -28.44 13.81
C THR A 292 -2.34 -28.79 13.76
N ILE A 293 -1.56 -27.97 13.07
CA ILE A 293 -0.13 -28.18 12.87
C ILE A 293 0.61 -27.09 13.63
N PHE A 294 1.58 -27.47 14.46
CA PHE A 294 2.44 -26.49 15.10
C PHE A 294 3.73 -26.31 14.31
N THR A 295 4.14 -25.07 14.12
CA THR A 295 5.39 -24.74 13.42
C THR A 295 6.39 -24.07 14.34
N SER A 296 7.68 -24.33 14.10
CA SER A 296 8.78 -23.59 14.73
C SER A 296 9.00 -22.21 14.11
N TYR A 297 8.35 -21.90 12.98
CA TYR A 297 8.40 -20.56 12.40
C TYR A 297 7.75 -19.55 13.36
N PRO A 298 8.42 -18.44 13.69
CA PRO A 298 7.96 -17.54 14.76
C PRO A 298 6.73 -16.71 14.38
N ASN A 299 6.57 -16.41 13.08
CA ASN A 299 5.53 -15.49 12.62
C ASN A 299 4.30 -16.25 12.12
N TYR A 300 3.12 -15.73 12.40
CA TYR A 300 1.89 -16.27 11.84
C TYR A 300 1.85 -16.03 10.32
N ARG A 301 1.50 -17.07 9.55
CA ARG A 301 1.54 -17.00 8.08
C ARG A 301 0.17 -17.37 7.46
N PRO A 302 -0.73 -16.40 7.27
CA PRO A 302 -2.09 -16.64 6.79
C PRO A 302 -2.15 -17.36 5.43
N SER A 303 -1.22 -17.04 4.53
CA SER A 303 -1.13 -17.66 3.20
C SER A 303 -0.88 -19.16 3.29
N LEU A 304 -0.08 -19.63 4.26
CA LEU A 304 0.18 -21.04 4.47
C LEU A 304 -1.06 -21.79 4.97
N ASN A 305 -1.84 -21.18 5.87
CA ASN A 305 -3.11 -21.75 6.32
C ASN A 305 -4.10 -21.86 5.16
N PHE A 306 -4.19 -20.81 4.34
CA PHE A 306 -5.07 -20.78 3.18
C PHE A 306 -4.71 -21.85 2.13
N TYR A 307 -3.45 -21.94 1.70
CA TYR A 307 -3.05 -22.91 0.67
C TYR A 307 -2.99 -24.36 1.15
N SER A 308 -2.78 -24.58 2.46
CA SER A 308 -2.78 -25.94 3.02
C SER A 308 -4.18 -26.42 3.41
N ASP A 309 -5.14 -25.51 3.54
CA ASP A 309 -6.46 -25.75 4.14
C ASP A 309 -6.34 -26.38 5.55
N ARG A 310 -5.34 -25.92 6.32
CA ARG A 310 -5.06 -26.38 7.69
C ARG A 310 -4.83 -25.19 8.61
N SER A 311 -5.06 -25.40 9.90
CA SER A 311 -4.67 -24.42 10.92
C SER A 311 -3.21 -24.67 11.32
N ILE A 312 -2.33 -23.73 10.96
CA ILE A 312 -0.92 -23.77 11.32
C ILE A 312 -0.65 -22.64 12.31
N GLU A 313 -0.19 -23.02 13.50
CA GLU A 313 0.08 -22.11 14.60
C GLU A 313 1.57 -22.07 14.94
N PRO A 314 2.19 -20.88 15.02
CA PRO A 314 3.50 -20.72 15.65
C PRO A 314 3.49 -21.25 17.09
N ALA A 315 4.52 -22.00 17.44
CA ALA A 315 4.67 -22.51 18.80
C ALA A 315 6.12 -22.48 19.25
N SER A 316 6.33 -22.09 20.52
CA SER A 316 7.63 -22.22 21.16
C SER A 316 8.03 -23.69 21.29
N ALA A 317 9.34 -23.95 21.34
CA ALA A 317 9.88 -25.29 21.53
C ALA A 317 9.25 -26.02 22.74
N GLN A 318 8.96 -25.30 23.83
CA GLN A 318 8.31 -25.86 25.01
C GLN A 318 6.85 -26.26 24.75
N LYS A 319 6.08 -25.45 24.02
CA LYS A 319 4.71 -25.77 23.60
C LYS A 319 4.70 -26.97 22.66
N ILE A 320 5.65 -27.05 21.72
CA ILE A 320 5.83 -28.18 20.80
C ILE A 320 6.09 -29.48 21.57
N ARG A 321 7.02 -29.48 22.55
CA ARG A 321 7.31 -30.67 23.38
C ARG A 321 6.08 -31.14 24.16
N ARG A 322 5.34 -30.22 24.78
CA ARG A 322 4.10 -30.55 25.51
C ARG A 322 3.03 -31.11 24.58
N TRP A 323 2.93 -30.59 23.36
CA TRP A 323 1.98 -31.08 22.37
C TRP A 323 2.33 -32.48 21.86
N TRP A 324 3.61 -32.76 21.64
CA TRP A 324 4.09 -34.08 21.21
C TRP A 324 3.70 -35.22 22.15
N GLN A 325 3.60 -34.93 23.45
CA GLN A 325 3.24 -35.89 24.50
C GLN A 325 1.74 -36.21 24.56
N ARG A 326 0.87 -35.46 23.84
CA ARG A 326 -0.58 -35.69 23.88
C ARG A 326 -1.00 -36.97 23.16
N PRO A 327 -2.14 -37.59 23.54
CA PRO A 327 -2.61 -38.83 22.94
C PRO A 327 -3.01 -38.69 21.47
N LYS A 328 -3.56 -37.54 21.05
CA LYS A 328 -3.87 -37.27 19.64
C LYS A 328 -2.60 -37.25 18.78
N GLN A 329 -2.71 -37.75 17.55
CA GLN A 329 -1.59 -37.78 16.61
C GLN A 329 -1.10 -36.35 16.30
N PRO A 330 0.14 -35.99 16.66
CA PRO A 330 0.65 -34.66 16.41
C PRO A 330 1.20 -34.54 14.99
N TYR A 331 1.02 -33.38 14.38
CA TYR A 331 1.70 -32.96 13.16
C TYR A 331 2.48 -31.69 13.46
N LEU A 332 3.77 -31.69 13.14
CA LEU A 332 4.66 -30.54 13.37
C LEU A 332 5.40 -30.18 12.09
N LEU A 333 5.53 -28.89 11.81
CA LEU A 333 6.32 -28.34 10.72
C LEU A 333 7.55 -27.63 11.29
N LEU A 334 8.70 -28.28 11.20
CA LEU A 334 9.93 -27.80 11.85
C LEU A 334 11.01 -27.47 10.83
N ASP A 335 11.77 -26.41 11.09
CA ASP A 335 13.04 -26.16 10.42
C ASP A 335 14.08 -27.21 10.85
N SER A 336 15.17 -27.30 10.08
CA SER A 336 16.18 -28.33 10.27
C SER A 336 16.99 -28.18 11.57
N GLU A 337 17.14 -26.98 12.12
CA GLU A 337 17.86 -26.74 13.37
C GLU A 337 17.00 -27.10 14.58
N THR A 338 15.74 -26.67 14.57
CA THR A 338 14.77 -26.97 15.63
C THR A 338 14.46 -28.47 15.69
N LEU A 339 14.40 -29.15 14.53
CA LEU A 339 14.21 -30.60 14.51
C LEU A 339 15.36 -31.33 15.22
N LYS A 340 16.61 -30.88 15.02
CA LYS A 340 17.80 -31.46 15.68
C LYS A 340 17.81 -31.16 17.18
N SER A 341 17.45 -29.94 17.58
CA SER A 341 17.50 -29.52 18.99
C SER A 341 16.39 -30.13 19.85
N LEU A 342 15.23 -30.43 19.25
CA LEU A 342 14.10 -31.01 19.97
C LEU A 342 14.27 -32.50 20.28
N ASN A 343 15.08 -33.23 19.51
CA ASN A 343 15.36 -34.67 19.64
C ASN A 343 14.11 -35.50 20.04
N LEU A 344 13.06 -35.42 19.22
CA LEU A 344 11.76 -36.01 19.54
C LEU A 344 11.77 -37.53 19.35
N ASP A 345 11.53 -38.27 20.43
CA ASP A 345 11.38 -39.72 20.39
C ASP A 345 10.19 -40.13 19.50
N ARG A 346 10.39 -41.22 18.73
CA ARG A 346 9.42 -41.79 17.78
C ARG A 346 8.95 -40.81 16.69
N ALA A 347 9.74 -39.81 16.34
CA ALA A 347 9.46 -38.94 15.20
C ALA A 347 9.55 -39.72 13.87
N GLN A 348 8.50 -39.64 13.07
CA GLN A 348 8.44 -40.08 11.69
C GLN A 348 8.48 -38.85 10.79
N LYS A 349 9.50 -38.79 9.94
CA LYS A 349 9.60 -37.79 8.88
C LYS A 349 8.64 -38.16 7.75
N ILE A 350 7.69 -37.28 7.45
CA ILE A 350 6.74 -37.46 6.35
C ILE A 350 7.34 -36.94 5.05
N GLY A 351 7.96 -35.76 5.10
CA GLY A 351 8.65 -35.17 3.95
C GLY A 351 9.32 -33.85 4.31
N SER A 352 10.14 -33.35 3.38
CA SER A 352 10.80 -32.04 3.51
C SER A 352 10.73 -31.28 2.20
N THR A 353 10.65 -29.96 2.30
CA THR A 353 10.73 -29.03 1.17
C THR A 353 11.17 -27.66 1.69
N GLU A 354 11.97 -26.91 0.93
CA GLU A 354 12.34 -25.52 1.25
C GLU A 354 12.94 -25.31 2.66
N GLY A 355 13.71 -26.30 3.16
CA GLY A 355 14.31 -26.27 4.50
C GLY A 355 13.37 -26.67 5.66
N TRP A 356 12.09 -26.92 5.37
CA TRP A 356 11.08 -27.34 6.34
C TRP A 356 10.81 -28.83 6.27
N THR A 357 10.53 -29.43 7.43
CA THR A 357 10.23 -30.85 7.56
C THR A 357 8.92 -31.05 8.30
N LEU A 358 8.01 -31.77 7.66
CA LEU A 358 6.76 -32.23 8.28
C LEU A 358 7.02 -33.55 8.99
N ILE A 359 6.72 -33.60 10.28
CA ILE A 359 6.87 -34.79 11.11
C ILE A 359 5.56 -35.17 11.80
N THR A 360 5.41 -36.46 12.06
CA THR A 360 4.36 -37.01 12.92
C THR A 360 4.93 -38.07 13.85
N ARG A 361 4.16 -38.52 14.84
CA ARG A 361 4.57 -39.60 15.74
C ARG A 361 4.31 -40.95 15.07
N LYS A 362 5.30 -41.86 15.10
CA LYS A 362 5.11 -43.24 14.62
C LYS A 362 3.93 -43.89 15.36
N PRO A 363 3.04 -44.63 14.66
CA PRO A 363 2.05 -45.46 15.32
C PRO A 363 2.76 -46.46 16.25
N ALA A 364 2.16 -46.71 17.42
CA ALA A 364 2.71 -47.55 18.47
C ALA A 364 2.72 -49.03 18.07
#